data_AF-A0A2N1QQK7-F1
#
_entry.id   AF-A0A2N1QQK7-F1
#
_cell.length_a   1.000
_cell.length_b   1.000
_cell.length_c   1.000
_cell.angle_alpha   90.00
_cell.angle_beta   90.00
_cell.angle_gamma   90.00
#
_symmetry.space_group_name_H-M   'P 1'
#
loop_
_entity.id
_entity.type
_entity.pdbx_description
1 polymer ?
#
loop_
_entity_poly.entity_id
_entity_poly.type
_entity_poly.pdbx_seq_one_letter_code
_entity_poly.pdbx_strand_id
1 'polypeptide(L)'
;MLSVARIPILGRSFTGFLGFLQMGDRMIRFGTYTGARIVALETNGTQANVAIRQKDMLIEFIAELGPSSHLAAPRQGKMDRTITESILGTLAVTVHAANGTTLFKETGTMAGIELSEAGSLH
;
A
#
# COMPACT_ATOMS: atom_id res chain seq x y z
N MET A 1 7.67 2.92 1.64
CA MET A 1 6.98 2.78 0.33
C MET A 1 6.20 1.47 0.33
N LEU A 2 4.96 1.49 -0.19
CA LEU A 2 4.18 0.29 -0.46
C LEU A 2 3.46 0.47 -1.80
N SER A 3 3.43 -0.58 -2.62
CA SER A 3 2.61 -0.68 -3.82
C SER A 3 1.83 -1.99 -3.77
N VAL A 4 0.52 -1.92 -4.02
CA VAL A 4 -0.40 -3.05 -4.09
C VAL A 4 -1.15 -2.96 -5.41
N ALA A 5 -1.16 -4.04 -6.19
CA ALA A 5 -1.79 -4.06 -7.50
C ALA A 5 -2.31 -5.45 -7.86
N ARG A 6 -3.35 -5.51 -8.69
CA ARG A 6 -3.77 -6.76 -9.33
C ARG A 6 -2.90 -7.03 -10.56
N ILE A 7 -2.10 -8.09 -10.49
CA ILE A 7 -1.16 -8.46 -11.55
C ILE A 7 -1.80 -9.53 -12.43
N PRO A 8 -1.97 -9.28 -13.75
CA PRO A 8 -2.44 -10.30 -14.68
C PRO A 8 -1.33 -11.30 -14.98
N ILE A 9 -1.66 -12.59 -15.00
CA ILE A 9 -0.74 -13.67 -15.40
C ILE A 9 -1.50 -14.74 -16.19
N LEU A 10 -1.22 -14.84 -17.49
CA LEU A 10 -1.69 -15.89 -18.42
C LEU A 10 -3.13 -16.38 -18.14
N GLY A 11 -4.12 -15.47 -18.21
CA GLY A 11 -5.54 -15.79 -18.03
C GLY A 11 -6.03 -15.84 -16.58
N ARG A 12 -5.14 -15.62 -15.61
CA ARG A 12 -5.46 -15.42 -14.19
C ARG A 12 -4.99 -14.05 -13.72
N SER A 13 -5.29 -13.74 -12.47
CA SER A 13 -4.77 -12.56 -11.79
C SER A 13 -4.53 -12.88 -10.33
N PHE A 14 -3.57 -12.20 -9.71
CA PHE A 14 -3.38 -12.23 -8.26
C PHE A 14 -3.15 -10.82 -7.72
N THR A 15 -3.45 -10.62 -6.44
CA THR A 15 -3.11 -9.37 -5.74
C THR A 15 -1.63 -9.43 -5.35
N GLY A 16 -0.81 -8.73 -6.14
CA GLY A 16 0.60 -8.55 -5.91
C GLY A 16 0.88 -7.32 -5.07
N PHE A 17 1.99 -7.35 -4.34
CA PHE A 17 2.51 -6.19 -3.65
C PHE A 17 4.02 -6.27 -3.49
N LEU A 18 4.62 -5.10 -3.36
CA LEU A 18 6.02 -4.90 -3.02
C LEU A 18 6.17 -3.60 -2.23
N GLY A 19 7.19 -3.55 -1.40
CA GLY A 19 7.52 -2.36 -0.66
C GLY A 19 8.73 -2.55 0.22
N PHE A 20 9.09 -1.45 0.85
CA PHE A 20 10.16 -1.42 1.83
C PHE A 20 9.90 -0.35 2.88
N LEU A 21 10.48 -0.57 4.04
CA LEU A 21 10.50 0.34 5.18
C LEU A 21 11.93 0.48 5.67
N GLN A 22 12.41 1.73 5.79
CA GLN A 22 13.68 2.04 6.41
C GLN A 22 13.45 2.33 7.89
N MET A 23 14.07 1.57 8.79
CA MET A 23 14.02 1.78 10.24
C MET A 23 15.44 1.94 10.76
N GLY A 24 15.85 3.18 11.06
CA GLY A 24 17.25 3.49 11.34
C GLY A 24 18.15 3.04 10.19
N ASP A 25 19.17 2.21 10.48
CA ASP A 25 20.11 1.68 9.48
C ASP A 25 19.61 0.41 8.78
N ARG A 26 18.42 -0.09 9.13
CA ARG A 26 17.89 -1.35 8.60
C ARG A 26 16.78 -1.12 7.57
N MET A 27 16.97 -1.65 6.37
CA MET A 27 15.93 -1.73 5.35
C MET A 27 15.18 -3.06 5.44
N ILE A 28 13.88 -3.01 5.72
CA ILE A 28 12.98 -4.16 5.64
C ILE A 28 12.33 -4.16 4.27
N ARG A 29 12.52 -5.25 3.51
CA ARG A 29 11.85 -5.48 2.22
C ARG A 29 10.73 -6.50 2.39
N PHE A 30 9.55 -6.17 1.89
CA PHE A 30 8.37 -7.04 1.92
C PHE A 30 7.70 -7.05 0.55
N GLY A 31 7.17 -8.20 0.18
CA GLY A 31 6.42 -8.34 -1.06
C GLY A 31 6.01 -9.78 -1.26
N THR A 32 5.22 -10.00 -2.31
CA THR A 32 4.86 -11.36 -2.74
C THR A 32 6.08 -12.26 -2.97
N TYR A 33 7.19 -11.70 -3.47
CA TYR A 33 8.45 -12.41 -3.70
C TYR A 33 9.25 -12.73 -2.43
N THR A 34 8.93 -12.12 -1.28
CA THR A 34 9.62 -12.38 0.00
C THR A 34 8.90 -13.38 0.90
N GLY A 35 7.74 -13.90 0.46
CA GLY A 35 6.85 -14.71 1.27
C GLY A 35 6.03 -13.91 2.29
N ALA A 36 6.10 -12.57 2.25
CA ALA A 36 5.20 -11.72 3.02
C ALA A 36 3.75 -11.87 2.51
N ARG A 37 2.77 -11.61 3.38
CA ARG A 37 1.34 -11.70 3.03
C ARG A 37 0.60 -10.47 3.49
N ILE A 38 -0.27 -9.95 2.64
CA ILE A 38 -1.30 -8.99 3.07
C ILE A 38 -2.30 -9.77 3.93
N VAL A 39 -2.56 -9.28 5.14
CA VAL A 39 -3.53 -9.86 6.09
C VAL A 39 -4.75 -8.96 6.32
N ALA A 40 -4.65 -7.68 5.97
CA ALA A 40 -5.78 -6.76 5.85
C ALA A 40 -5.51 -5.77 4.70
N LEU A 41 -6.54 -5.46 3.93
CA LEU A 41 -6.49 -4.50 2.83
C LEU A 41 -7.88 -3.88 2.69
N GLU A 42 -7.98 -2.63 3.09
CA GLU A 42 -9.18 -1.82 2.99
C GLU A 42 -8.82 -0.53 2.28
N THR A 43 -9.66 -0.08 1.36
CA THR A 43 -9.45 1.21 0.70
C THR A 43 -10.79 1.81 0.34
N ASN A 44 -10.86 3.13 0.40
CA ASN A 44 -11.93 3.93 -0.16
C ASN A 44 -11.29 5.02 -1.05
N GLY A 45 -12.10 5.90 -1.64
CA GLY A 45 -11.61 6.93 -2.55
C GLY A 45 -10.61 7.93 -1.96
N THR A 46 -10.44 7.97 -0.63
CA THR A 46 -9.59 8.94 0.07
C THR A 46 -8.62 8.31 1.07
N GLN A 47 -8.73 7.01 1.35
CA GLN A 47 -7.91 6.33 2.36
C GLN A 47 -7.59 4.89 1.97
N ALA A 48 -6.48 4.37 2.52
CA ALA A 48 -6.15 2.96 2.46
C ALA A 48 -5.50 2.47 3.76
N ASN A 49 -5.97 1.32 4.24
CA ASN A 49 -5.43 0.60 5.38
C ASN A 49 -4.86 -0.74 4.88
N VAL A 50 -3.58 -0.98 5.10
CA VAL A 50 -2.92 -2.22 4.67
C VAL A 50 -2.13 -2.80 5.82
N ALA A 51 -2.37 -4.07 6.14
CA ALA A 51 -1.57 -4.83 7.10
C ALA A 51 -0.82 -5.96 6.40
N ILE A 52 0.48 -6.05 6.64
CA ILE A 52 1.39 -7.02 6.02
C ILE A 52 2.07 -7.83 7.12
N ARG A 53 1.92 -9.16 7.04
CA ARG A 53 2.64 -10.11 7.89
C ARG A 53 3.91 -10.57 7.17
N GLN A 54 5.05 -10.48 7.84
CA GLN A 54 6.31 -11.07 7.37
C GLN A 54 7.08 -11.64 8.55
N LYS A 55 7.22 -12.98 8.59
CA LYS A 55 7.80 -13.69 9.74
C LYS A 55 7.09 -13.25 11.04
N ASP A 56 7.86 -12.82 12.03
CA ASP A 56 7.39 -12.37 13.34
C ASP A 56 7.07 -10.87 13.39
N MET A 57 6.84 -10.23 12.24
CA MET A 57 6.49 -8.82 12.16
C MET A 57 5.13 -8.61 11.50
N LEU A 58 4.36 -7.67 12.05
CA LEU A 58 3.17 -7.08 11.46
C LEU A 58 3.49 -5.63 11.11
N ILE A 59 3.31 -5.25 9.86
CA ILE A 59 3.53 -3.89 9.36
C ILE A 59 2.18 -3.33 8.93
N GLU A 60 1.77 -2.23 9.53
CA GLU A 60 0.49 -1.57 9.27
C GLU A 60 0.75 -0.21 8.62
N PHE A 61 0.03 0.05 7.53
CA PHE A 61 0.03 1.30 6.80
C PHE A 61 -1.39 1.88 6.89
N ILE A 62 -1.49 3.14 7.29
CA ILE A 62 -2.70 3.96 7.20
C ILE A 62 -2.35 5.16 6.33
N ALA A 63 -2.94 5.21 5.15
CA ALA A 63 -2.72 6.23 4.14
C ALA A 63 -3.98 7.08 3.99
N GLU A 64 -3.84 8.39 4.06
CA GLU A 64 -4.92 9.35 3.90
C GLU A 64 -4.52 10.39 2.86
N LEU A 65 -5.38 10.61 1.86
CA LEU A 65 -5.15 11.64 0.84
C LEU A 65 -5.23 13.03 1.46
N GLY A 66 -4.28 13.89 1.08
CA GLY A 66 -4.40 15.33 1.26
C GLY A 66 -5.15 15.97 0.08
N PRO A 67 -4.87 17.25 -0.23
CA PRO A 67 -5.29 17.85 -1.50
C PRO A 67 -4.90 16.94 -2.65
N SER A 68 -5.87 16.59 -3.48
CA SER A 68 -5.73 15.56 -4.51
C SER A 68 -6.21 16.04 -5.86
N SER A 69 -5.67 15.41 -6.90
CA SER A 69 -6.07 15.61 -8.28
C SER A 69 -6.55 14.28 -8.87
N HIS A 70 -7.48 14.38 -9.82
CA HIS A 70 -7.94 13.25 -10.61
C HIS A 70 -7.14 13.17 -11.90
N LEU A 71 -6.51 12.03 -12.14
CA LEU A 71 -5.78 11.76 -13.36
C LEU A 71 -6.50 10.69 -14.16
N ALA A 72 -6.66 10.95 -15.46
CA ALA A 72 -7.09 9.93 -16.40
C ALA A 72 -6.01 8.85 -16.49
N ALA A 73 -6.42 7.60 -16.44
CA ALA A 73 -5.55 6.45 -16.43
C ALA A 73 -6.02 5.40 -17.45
N PRO A 74 -5.09 4.62 -18.02
CA PRO A 74 -5.44 3.62 -19.02
C PRO A 74 -6.09 2.39 -18.39
N ARG A 75 -7.17 1.90 -19.01
CA ARG A 75 -7.72 0.56 -18.84
C ARG A 75 -7.94 -0.03 -20.23
N GLN A 76 -7.28 -1.15 -20.51
CA GLN A 76 -7.34 -1.83 -21.82
C GLN A 76 -7.07 -0.89 -23.02
N GLY A 77 -6.15 0.07 -22.88
CA GLY A 77 -5.79 1.02 -23.94
C GLY A 77 -6.71 2.24 -24.08
N LYS A 78 -7.76 2.37 -23.25
CA LYS A 78 -8.62 3.57 -23.19
C LYS A 78 -8.36 4.35 -21.91
N MET A 79 -8.39 5.68 -21.98
CA MET A 79 -8.24 6.57 -20.81
C MET A 79 -9.57 6.75 -20.07
N ASP A 80 -10.22 5.65 -19.69
CA ASP A 80 -11.56 5.63 -19.11
C ASP A 80 -11.58 5.28 -17.61
N ARG A 81 -10.41 5.23 -16.97
CA ARG A 81 -10.24 5.08 -15.52
C ARG A 81 -9.76 6.37 -14.90
N THR A 82 -10.15 6.64 -13.66
CA THR A 82 -9.59 7.72 -12.85
C THR A 82 -8.70 7.15 -11.74
N ILE A 83 -7.54 7.77 -11.54
CA ILE A 83 -6.71 7.59 -10.35
C ILE A 83 -6.75 8.91 -9.57
N THR A 84 -6.85 8.81 -8.26
CA THR A 84 -6.75 9.96 -7.37
C THR A 84 -5.35 9.99 -6.78
N GLU A 85 -4.60 11.06 -7.04
CA GLU A 85 -3.23 11.26 -6.56
C GLU A 85 -3.17 12.44 -5.60
N SER A 86 -2.37 12.30 -4.54
CA SER A 86 -1.98 13.39 -3.64
C SER A 86 -0.48 13.34 -3.37
N ILE A 87 0.19 14.50 -3.41
CA ILE A 87 1.59 14.66 -3.01
C ILE A 87 1.74 15.20 -1.57
N LEU A 88 0.62 15.55 -0.93
CA LEU A 88 0.54 16.07 0.43
C LEU A 88 -0.31 15.13 1.30
N GLY A 89 -0.20 13.83 1.05
CA GLY A 89 -0.90 12.80 1.81
C GLY A 89 -0.24 12.53 3.17
N THR A 90 -1.02 11.97 4.08
CA THR A 90 -0.54 11.48 5.37
C THR A 90 -0.36 9.97 5.32
N LEU A 91 0.81 9.49 5.71
CA LEU A 91 1.11 8.06 5.83
C LEU A 91 1.59 7.77 7.25
N ALA A 92 0.77 7.04 8.01
CA ALA A 92 1.18 6.45 9.27
C ALA A 92 1.62 5.00 9.06
N VAL A 93 2.76 4.65 9.65
CA VAL A 93 3.32 3.30 9.60
C VAL A 93 3.59 2.83 11.03
N THR A 94 3.06 1.65 11.37
CA THR A 94 3.37 0.99 12.65
C THR A 94 3.91 -0.41 12.37
N VAL A 95 4.95 -0.80 13.09
CA VAL A 95 5.51 -2.15 13.05
C VAL A 95 5.41 -2.77 14.43
N HIS A 96 4.79 -3.94 14.50
CA HIS A 96 4.70 -4.75 15.70
C HIS A 96 5.54 -6.03 15.57
N ALA A 97 6.18 -6.42 16.66
CA ALA A 97 6.71 -7.77 16.84
C ALA A 97 5.56 -8.77 17.08
N ALA A 98 5.85 -10.07 16.99
CA ALA A 98 4.87 -11.13 17.18
C ALA A 98 4.21 -11.14 18.57
N ASN A 99 4.90 -10.59 19.58
CA ASN A 99 4.38 -10.42 20.95
C ASN A 99 3.53 -9.15 21.12
N GLY A 100 3.29 -8.38 20.05
CA GLY A 100 2.54 -7.12 20.07
C GLY A 100 3.38 -5.87 20.38
N THR A 101 4.66 -6.01 20.75
CA THR A 101 5.52 -4.85 21.02
C THR A 101 5.68 -4.00 19.77
N THR A 102 5.40 -2.70 19.87
CA THR A 102 5.66 -1.73 18.80
C THR A 102 7.16 -1.52 18.64
N LEU A 103 7.69 -1.92 17.49
CA LEU A 103 9.10 -1.76 17.11
C LEU A 103 9.36 -0.42 16.42
N PHE A 104 8.36 0.11 15.72
CA PHE A 104 8.46 1.34 14.94
C PHE A 104 7.08 1.97 14.81
N LYS A 105 6.99 3.29 14.93
CA LYS A 105 5.76 4.04 14.72
C LYS A 105 6.10 5.46 14.27
N GLU A 106 5.78 5.79 13.03
CA GLU A 106 6.00 7.12 12.48
C GLU A 106 4.85 7.56 11.58
N THR A 107 4.72 8.87 11.42
CA THR A 107 3.76 9.49 10.51
C THR A 107 4.48 10.53 9.65
N GLY A 108 4.37 10.40 8.32
CA GLY A 108 4.80 11.42 7.37
C GLY A 108 3.60 12.16 6.78
N THR A 109 3.71 13.47 6.55
CA THR A 109 2.61 14.34 6.09
C THR A 109 2.81 14.89 4.66
N MET A 110 3.86 14.46 3.99
CA MET A 110 4.19 14.82 2.61
C MET A 110 4.39 13.55 1.78
N ALA A 111 3.46 12.60 1.93
CA ALA A 111 3.50 11.34 1.23
C ALA A 111 2.85 11.47 -0.15
N GLY A 112 3.51 10.93 -1.18
CA GLY A 112 2.88 10.60 -2.44
C GLY A 112 1.95 9.41 -2.26
N ILE A 113 0.66 9.59 -2.51
CA ILE A 113 -0.37 8.55 -2.40
C ILE A 113 -1.18 8.53 -3.68
N GLU A 114 -1.24 7.36 -4.30
CA GLU A 114 -2.10 7.07 -5.45
C GLU A 114 -3.12 6.02 -5.04
N LEU A 115 -4.41 6.35 -5.17
CA LEU A 115 -5.50 5.41 -4.99
C LEU A 115 -6.28 5.27 -6.28
N SER A 116 -6.69 4.04 -6.53
CA SER A 116 -7.45 3.67 -7.71
C SER A 116 -8.77 3.06 -7.28
N GLU A 117 -9.81 3.17 -8.12
CA GLU A 117 -11.17 2.74 -7.75
C GLU A 117 -11.21 1.34 -7.11
N ALA A 118 -11.87 1.26 -5.95
CA ALA A 118 -11.83 0.17 -4.98
C ALA A 118 -12.32 -1.20 -5.50
N GLY A 119 -12.97 -1.25 -6.68
CA GLY A 119 -13.56 -2.47 -7.22
C GLY A 119 -12.59 -3.49 -7.83
N SER A 120 -11.27 -3.28 -7.77
CA SER A 120 -10.30 -4.06 -8.56
C SER A 120 -9.46 -5.09 -7.80
N LEU A 121 -9.53 -5.15 -6.47
CA LEU A 121 -8.62 -5.97 -5.64
C LEU A 121 -9.24 -7.23 -5.01
N HIS A 122 -10.51 -7.53 -5.29
CA HIS A 122 -11.21 -8.76 -4.85
C HIS A 122 -11.02 -9.96 -5.79
#